data_AF-A0A3D1AX93-F1
#
_entry.id   AF-A0A3D1AX93-F1
#
_cell.length_a   1.000
_cell.length_b   1.000
_cell.length_c   1.000
_cell.angle_alpha   90.00
_cell.angle_beta   90.00
_cell.angle_gamma   90.00
#
_symmetry.space_group_name_H-M   'P 1'
#
loop_
_entity.id
_entity.type
_entity.pdbx_description
1 polymer ?
#
loop_
_entity_poly.entity_id
_entity_poly.type
_entity_poly.pdbx_seq_one_letter_code
_entity_poly.pdbx_strand_id
1 'polypeptide(L)'
;MPRRTPPLTRIKAWFRSRGWKPFAFQEEVWQAYRNGESGLIHAATGTGKTYAAWLGPVMEWMEGDGEVNPPLRVLWITPLRALVADTEKALRAPLIEMDISWTVEART
;
A
#
# COMPACT_ATOMS: atom_id res chain seq x y z
N MET A 1 2.76 -20.89 19.20
CA MET A 1 3.29 -19.89 18.25
C MET A 1 2.49 -18.60 18.42
N PRO A 2 3.11 -17.42 18.57
CA PRO A 2 2.34 -16.18 18.64
C PRO A 2 1.56 -16.00 17.33
N ARG A 3 0.25 -15.68 17.42
CA ARG A 3 -0.57 -15.37 16.24
C ARG A 3 0.00 -14.10 15.59
N ARG A 4 0.46 -14.19 14.35
CA ARG A 4 0.82 -13.00 13.55
C ARG A 4 -0.37 -12.05 13.52
N THR A 5 -0.13 -10.76 13.75
CA THR A 5 -1.19 -9.75 13.69
C THR A 5 -1.70 -9.63 12.25
N PRO A 6 -3.02 -9.69 11.99
CA PRO A 6 -3.54 -9.61 10.62
C PRO A 6 -3.09 -8.32 9.91
N PRO A 7 -2.76 -8.35 8.61
CA PRO A 7 -2.28 -7.18 7.86
C PRO A 7 -3.20 -5.97 8.01
N LEU A 8 -4.52 -6.15 7.87
CA LEU A 8 -5.50 -5.06 8.02
C LEU A 8 -5.42 -4.40 9.40
N THR A 9 -5.10 -5.16 10.45
CA THR A 9 -4.94 -4.61 11.81
C THR A 9 -3.68 -3.75 11.90
N ARG A 10 -2.57 -4.18 11.28
CA ARG A 10 -1.33 -3.39 11.19
C ARG A 10 -1.52 -2.12 10.37
N ILE A 11 -2.20 -2.21 9.21
CA ILE A 11 -2.56 -1.03 8.39
C ILE A 11 -3.41 -0.05 9.20
N LYS A 12 -4.48 -0.52 9.86
CA LYS A 12 -5.34 0.35 10.70
C LYS A 12 -4.56 0.99 11.85
N ALA A 13 -3.59 0.29 12.44
CA ALA A 13 -2.71 0.86 13.45
C ALA A 13 -1.79 1.95 12.88
N TRP A 14 -1.26 1.76 11.67
CA TRP A 14 -0.44 2.75 10.97
C TRP A 14 -1.23 4.00 10.54
N PHE A 15 -2.47 3.85 10.07
CA PHE A 15 -3.34 5.00 9.84
C PHE A 15 -3.57 5.76 11.16
N ARG A 16 -3.88 5.05 12.24
CA ARG A 16 -4.15 5.64 13.54
C ARG A 16 -2.94 6.35 14.15
N SER A 17 -1.72 5.85 13.97
CA SER A 17 -0.51 6.54 14.46
C SER A 17 -0.29 7.91 13.79
N ARG A 18 -0.90 8.12 12.63
CA ARG A 18 -0.91 9.39 11.88
C ARG A 18 -2.15 10.25 12.16
N GLY A 19 -3.02 9.84 13.09
CA GLY A 19 -4.30 10.50 13.34
C GLY A 19 -5.33 10.30 12.22
N TRP A 20 -5.13 9.29 11.36
CA TRP A 20 -6.00 9.00 10.23
C TRP A 20 -6.88 7.77 10.50
N LYS A 21 -7.95 7.65 9.72
CA LYS A 21 -8.77 6.45 9.59
C LYS A 21 -8.89 6.12 8.11
N PRO A 22 -8.77 4.84 7.69
CA PRO A 22 -9.07 4.46 6.32
C PRO A 22 -10.50 4.86 5.94
N PHE A 23 -10.68 5.36 4.72
CA PHE A 23 -11.99 5.53 4.13
C PHE A 23 -12.55 4.18 3.69
N ALA A 24 -13.89 4.05 3.66
CA ALA A 24 -14.57 2.81 3.25
C ALA A 24 -14.09 2.32 1.87
N PHE A 25 -13.98 3.23 0.89
CA PHE A 25 -13.52 2.87 -0.45
C PHE A 25 -12.09 2.31 -0.48
N GLN A 26 -11.22 2.66 0.49
CA GLN A 26 -9.88 2.10 0.57
C GLN A 26 -9.95 0.63 0.99
N GLU A 27 -10.78 0.31 1.99
CA GLU A 27 -11.03 -1.06 2.42
C GLU A 27 -11.67 -1.90 1.30
N GLU A 28 -12.59 -1.31 0.53
CA GLU A 28 -13.19 -1.94 -0.66
C GLU A 28 -12.14 -2.27 -1.73
N VAL A 29 -11.27 -1.31 -2.07
CA VAL A 29 -10.18 -1.53 -3.05
C VAL A 29 -9.24 -2.64 -2.59
N TRP A 30 -8.88 -2.66 -1.30
CA TRP A 30 -8.02 -3.71 -0.76
C TRP A 30 -8.67 -5.09 -0.82
N GLN A 31 -9.98 -5.17 -0.58
CA GLN A 31 -10.71 -6.42 -0.70
C GLN A 31 -10.82 -6.88 -2.15
N ALA A 32 -11.13 -5.97 -3.09
CA ALA A 32 -11.16 -6.27 -4.52
C ALA A 32 -9.79 -6.78 -5.02
N TYR A 33 -8.69 -6.13 -4.62
CA TYR A 33 -7.34 -6.61 -4.92
C TYR A 33 -7.10 -8.03 -4.41
N ARG A 34 -7.46 -8.32 -3.14
CA ARG A 34 -7.30 -9.67 -2.57
C ARG A 34 -8.15 -10.73 -3.25
N ASN A 35 -9.25 -10.36 -3.89
CA ASN A 35 -10.06 -11.26 -4.70
C ASN A 35 -9.47 -11.49 -6.11
N GLY A 36 -8.33 -10.87 -6.46
CA GLY A 36 -7.72 -10.94 -7.79
C GLY A 36 -8.42 -10.06 -8.83
N GLU A 37 -9.22 -9.08 -8.39
CA GLU A 37 -9.99 -8.22 -9.28
C GLU A 37 -9.16 -7.03 -9.79
N SER A 38 -9.41 -6.63 -11.03
CA SER A 38 -8.93 -5.36 -11.60
C SER A 38 -10.01 -4.28 -11.47
N GLY A 39 -9.63 -3.00 -11.37
CA GLY A 39 -10.62 -1.93 -11.24
C GLY A 39 -10.09 -0.50 -11.41
N LEU A 40 -11.02 0.45 -11.38
CA LEU A 40 -10.75 1.89 -11.44
C LEU A 40 -11.17 2.57 -10.13
N ILE A 41 -10.24 3.30 -9.51
CA ILE A 41 -10.52 4.06 -8.28
C ILE A 41 -10.97 5.47 -8.66
N HIS A 42 -12.27 5.73 -8.54
CA HIS A 42 -12.84 7.06 -8.70
C HIS A 42 -13.14 7.70 -7.34
N ALA A 43 -12.27 8.61 -6.89
CA ALA A 43 -12.45 9.35 -5.65
C ALA A 43 -11.92 10.79 -5.77
N ALA A 44 -12.40 11.68 -4.90
CA ALA A 44 -11.97 13.08 -4.87
C ALA A 44 -10.45 13.23 -4.58
N THR A 45 -9.89 14.40 -4.87
CA THR A 45 -8.50 14.70 -4.49
C THR A 45 -8.37 14.78 -2.96
N GLY A 46 -7.21 14.39 -2.42
CA GLY A 46 -6.96 14.43 -0.98
C GLY A 46 -7.57 13.28 -0.16
N THR A 47 -8.26 12.31 -0.78
CA THR A 47 -8.89 11.18 -0.06
C THR A 47 -8.00 9.95 0.08
N GLY A 48 -6.71 10.04 -0.28
CA GLY A 48 -5.76 8.94 -0.11
C GLY A 48 -5.88 7.81 -1.15
N LYS A 49 -6.23 8.13 -2.41
CA LYS A 49 -6.25 7.18 -3.54
C LYS A 49 -4.94 6.38 -3.69
N THR A 50 -3.79 7.01 -3.41
CA THR A 50 -2.49 6.34 -3.44
C THR A 50 -2.44 5.15 -2.50
N TYR A 51 -2.85 5.33 -1.24
CA TYR A 51 -2.89 4.24 -0.26
C TYR A 51 -4.02 3.22 -0.52
N ALA A 52 -5.09 3.64 -1.21
CA ALA A 52 -6.11 2.71 -1.69
C ALA A 52 -5.49 1.68 -2.64
N ALA A 53 -4.78 2.13 -3.68
CA ALA A 53 -4.12 1.25 -4.65
C ALA A 53 -2.91 0.52 -4.07
N TRP A 54 -2.11 1.20 -3.23
CA TRP A 54 -0.81 0.68 -2.79
C TRP A 54 -0.90 -0.40 -1.72
N LEU A 55 -1.81 -0.30 -0.76
CA LEU A 55 -1.76 -1.15 0.42
C LEU A 55 -2.35 -2.55 0.20
N GLY A 56 -3.06 -2.79 -0.92
CA GLY A 56 -3.48 -4.15 -1.32
C GLY A 56 -2.29 -5.11 -1.49
N PRO A 57 -1.38 -4.84 -2.44
CA PRO A 57 -0.15 -5.64 -2.63
C PRO A 57 0.72 -5.75 -1.37
N VAL A 58 0.84 -4.67 -0.60
CA VAL A 58 1.61 -4.67 0.64
C VAL A 58 0.99 -5.62 1.66
N MET A 59 -0.34 -5.59 1.83
CA MET A 59 -1.03 -6.51 2.73
C MET A 59 -0.91 -7.96 2.30
N GLU A 60 -1.03 -8.25 1.00
CA GLU A 60 -0.82 -9.60 0.46
C GLU A 60 0.57 -10.15 0.83
N TRP A 61 1.63 -9.34 0.74
CA TRP A 61 2.96 -9.77 1.17
C TRP A 61 3.07 -9.98 2.68
N MET A 62 2.39 -9.16 3.49
CA MET A 62 2.34 -9.32 4.95
C MET A 62 1.63 -10.62 5.38
N GLU A 63 0.78 -11.20 4.53
CA GLU A 63 0.15 -12.51 4.76
C GLU A 63 1.12 -13.68 4.52
N GLY A 64 2.09 -13.52 3.63
CA GLY A 64 3.11 -14.53 3.31
C GLY A 64 4.23 -14.64 4.36
N ASP A 65 5.26 -15.43 4.07
CA ASP A 65 6.33 -15.75 5.03
C ASP A 65 7.26 -14.56 5.37
N GLY A 66 7.12 -13.43 4.67
CA GLY A 66 7.92 -12.23 4.91
C GLY A 66 9.29 -12.32 4.23
N GLU A 67 9.30 -12.76 2.96
CA GLU A 67 10.52 -12.85 2.15
C GLU A 67 11.25 -11.51 2.11
N VAL A 68 12.52 -11.53 2.51
CA VAL A 68 13.39 -10.36 2.52
C VAL A 68 13.83 -10.07 1.09
N ASN A 69 13.62 -8.85 0.60
CA ASN A 69 13.91 -8.43 -0.79
C ASN A 69 13.19 -9.29 -1.85
N PRO A 70 11.84 -9.25 -1.90
CA PRO A 70 11.11 -10.02 -2.90
C PRO A 70 11.45 -9.55 -4.33
N PRO A 71 11.26 -10.41 -5.35
CA PRO A 71 11.34 -10.00 -6.75
C PRO A 71 10.32 -8.89 -7.07
N LEU A 72 10.41 -8.25 -8.24
CA LEU A 72 9.49 -7.17 -8.64
C LEU A 72 8.02 -7.57 -8.45
N ARG A 73 7.30 -6.85 -7.56
CA ARG A 73 5.90 -7.13 -7.22
C ARG A 73 4.90 -6.17 -7.84
N VAL A 74 5.25 -4.88 -7.93
CA VAL A 74 4.33 -3.82 -8.35
C VAL A 74 5.04 -2.90 -9.34
N LEU A 75 4.37 -2.61 -10.46
CA LEU A 75 4.78 -1.58 -11.41
C LEU A 75 3.82 -0.40 -11.31
N TRP A 76 4.31 0.72 -10.78
CA TRP A 76 3.54 1.96 -10.70
C TRP A 76 3.84 2.85 -11.91
N ILE A 77 2.82 3.15 -12.72
CA ILE A 77 2.96 3.98 -13.93
C ILE A 77 2.27 5.32 -13.67
N THR A 78 3.00 6.42 -13.90
CA THR A 78 2.45 7.79 -13.82
C THR A 78 2.76 8.55 -15.12
N PRO A 79 1.81 9.31 -15.68
CA PRO A 79 2.02 10.03 -16.94
C PRO A 79 2.92 11.26 -16.80
N LEU A 80 3.17 11.73 -15.58
CA LEU A 80 3.91 12.96 -15.32
C LEU A 80 5.16 12.68 -14.48
N ARG A 81 6.34 13.04 -15.02
CA ARG A 81 7.63 12.98 -14.30
C ARG A 81 7.59 13.77 -12.99
N ALA A 82 6.87 14.89 -12.96
CA ALA A 82 6.70 15.72 -11.78
C ALA A 82 6.04 14.99 -10.59
N LEU A 83 5.28 13.91 -10.84
CA LEU A 83 4.62 13.13 -9.77
C LEU A 83 5.51 12.04 -9.18
N VAL A 84 6.67 11.75 -9.79
CA VAL A 84 7.49 10.59 -9.41
C VAL A 84 8.00 10.70 -7.99
N ALA A 85 8.60 11.84 -7.61
CA ALA A 85 9.17 12.02 -6.29
C ALA A 85 8.11 11.95 -5.17
N ASP A 86 6.96 12.59 -5.37
CA ASP A 86 5.86 12.56 -4.39
C ASP A 86 5.22 11.18 -4.29
N THR A 87 5.08 10.48 -5.42
CA THR A 87 4.59 9.08 -5.44
C THR A 87 5.56 8.18 -4.69
N GLU A 88 6.85 8.22 -5.01
CA GLU A 88 7.87 7.40 -4.36
C GLU A 88 7.87 7.61 -2.84
N LYS A 89 7.83 8.88 -2.39
CA LYS A 89 7.74 9.22 -0.97
C LYS A 89 6.50 8.61 -0.32
N ALA A 90 5.35 8.71 -0.97
CA ALA A 90 4.11 8.13 -0.46
C ALA A 90 4.17 6.60 -0.40
N LEU A 91 4.74 5.92 -1.40
CA LEU A 91 4.87 4.45 -1.41
C LEU A 91 5.85 3.94 -0.35
N ARG A 92 6.97 4.65 -0.12
CA ARG A 92 7.99 4.28 0.88
C ARG A 92 7.52 4.46 2.32
N ALA A 93 6.72 5.48 2.59
CA ALA A 93 6.32 5.84 3.94
C ALA A 93 5.71 4.67 4.77
N PRO A 94 4.68 3.93 4.29
CA PRO A 94 4.15 2.78 5.01
C PRO A 94 5.18 1.65 5.14
N LEU A 95 6.09 1.49 4.18
CA LEU A 95 7.10 0.42 4.25
C LEU A 95 8.09 0.66 5.39
N ILE A 96 8.63 1.88 5.47
CA ILE A 96 9.59 2.26 6.50
C ILE A 96 8.94 2.20 7.89
N GLU A 97 7.75 2.79 8.02
CA GLU A 97 7.09 2.92 9.32
C GLU A 97 6.48 1.62 9.86
N MET A 98 6.23 0.64 8.98
CA MET A 98 5.77 -0.69 9.39
C MET A 98 6.88 -1.75 9.30
N ASP A 99 8.14 -1.35 9.11
CA ASP A 99 9.30 -2.25 9.01
C ASP A 99 9.10 -3.36 7.97
N ILE A 100 8.74 -2.96 6.75
CA ILE A 100 8.52 -3.83 5.60
C ILE A 100 9.75 -3.75 4.70
N SER A 101 10.40 -4.89 4.47
CA SER A 101 11.66 -5.03 3.72
C SER A 101 11.49 -4.96 2.20
N TRP A 102 10.62 -4.08 1.72
CA TRP A 102 10.44 -3.80 0.30
C TRP A 102 11.30 -2.61 -0.11
N THR A 103 11.88 -2.70 -1.30
CA THR A 103 12.47 -1.54 -1.96
C THR A 103 11.42 -0.89 -2.87
N VAL A 104 11.55 0.43 -3.03
CA VAL A 104 10.85 1.19 -4.07
C VAL A 104 11.94 1.80 -4.93
N GLU A 105 11.82 1.74 -6.24
CA GLU A 105 12.76 2.35 -7.17
C GLU A 105 11.99 3.17 -8.21
N ALA A 106 12.55 4.32 -8.59
CA ALA A 106 11.99 5.17 -9.63
C ALA A 106 12.88 5.15 -10.87
N ARG A 107 12.24 5.10 -12.05
CA ARG A 107 12.89 5.26 -13.36
C ARG A 107 12.12 6.33 -14.12
N THR A 108 12.80 7.35 -14.65
CA THR A 108 12.19 8.52 -15.30
C THR A 108 12.85 8.87 -16.61
#